data_AF-B8KKX8-F1
#
_entry.id   AF-B8KKX8-F1
#
_cell.length_a   1.000
_cell.length_b   1.000
_cell.length_c   1.000
_cell.angle_alpha   90.00
_cell.angle_beta   90.00
_cell.angle_gamma   90.00
#
_symmetry.space_group_name_H-M   'P 1'
#
loop_
_entity.id
_entity.type
_entity.pdbx_description
1 polymer ?
#
loop_
_entity_poly.entity_id
_entity_poly.type
_entity_poly.pdbx_seq_one_letter_code
_entity_poly.pdbx_strand_id
1 'polypeptide(L)'
;MESIETAMQVPQGRFTLQRRPKRRNELLRAWESADEYLLREVAEQLRPDTDARMLIINDSFGALATALALWTPQSSSDSFLSQLATRDNLVANGIDPAGVTLLNSLEQPVGPLDLVLIKAPKTLALLEHQLITLRPLLTADTQVLVAGMVKILPRSVWTLLETLLGPTDTALAWKKAKLIRVTPNLTLTAPGNPYPVQYKLEGTEWLISNHANVFSRDSLDIGTRFFLQHLPLLPQAQDIIDLGCGNGVVGLHTAAQHPAAMVHFVDESFMAVASARENFDRVFGPERAAAFCVSDGLDGFEAASADLVLCNPPFHQQQAVGDQIAQRMFRQAREVLRPGGELWVIGNRHLGYHAALKRLFGKVELVASNTKFVILRVAR
;
A
#
# COMPACT_ATOMS: atom_id res chain seq x y z
N MET A 1 -19.84 24.62 -3.04
CA MET A 1 -18.76 23.68 -2.63
C MET A 1 -17.46 24.30 -3.09
N GLU A 2 -16.64 24.79 -2.18
CA GLU A 2 -15.29 25.28 -2.51
C GLU A 2 -14.51 24.13 -3.18
N SER A 3 -13.92 24.41 -4.35
CA SER A 3 -12.98 23.49 -4.98
C SER A 3 -11.79 23.32 -4.04
N ILE A 4 -11.38 22.07 -3.79
CA ILE A 4 -10.22 21.82 -2.96
C ILE A 4 -8.95 22.44 -3.57
N GLU A 5 -8.08 22.97 -2.72
CA GLU A 5 -6.79 23.49 -3.14
C GLU A 5 -5.95 22.35 -3.72
N THR A 6 -5.68 22.42 -5.03
CA THR A 6 -4.78 21.49 -5.74
C THR A 6 -3.39 22.07 -5.93
N ALA A 7 -3.17 23.36 -5.61
CA ALA A 7 -1.88 24.01 -5.77
C ALA A 7 -1.14 24.07 -4.44
N MET A 8 -0.07 23.29 -4.30
CA MET A 8 0.84 23.35 -3.17
C MET A 8 1.83 24.51 -3.38
N GLN A 9 1.90 25.41 -2.40
CA GLN A 9 2.88 26.51 -2.39
C GLN A 9 3.94 26.26 -1.31
N VAL A 10 5.18 26.05 -1.75
CA VAL A 10 6.36 25.74 -0.89
C VAL A 10 7.56 26.58 -1.35
N PRO A 11 8.67 26.63 -0.59
CA PRO A 11 9.85 27.40 -0.99
C PRO A 11 10.44 27.03 -2.36
N GLN A 12 10.30 25.75 -2.77
CA GLN A 12 10.76 25.24 -4.06
C GLN A 12 9.92 25.72 -5.24
N GLY A 13 8.70 26.23 -4.99
CA GLY A 13 7.81 26.70 -6.05
C GLY A 13 6.35 26.41 -5.78
N ARG A 14 5.56 26.49 -6.86
CA ARG A 14 4.12 26.23 -6.87
C ARG A 14 3.84 25.00 -7.73
N PHE A 15 3.22 23.98 -7.15
CA PHE A 15 2.98 22.69 -7.81
C PHE A 15 1.50 22.34 -7.79
N THR A 16 0.95 21.96 -8.94
CA THR A 16 -0.41 21.43 -9.04
C THR A 16 -0.39 19.93 -8.81
N LEU A 17 -0.94 19.47 -7.68
CA LEU A 17 -0.93 18.07 -7.27
C LEU A 17 -2.35 17.52 -7.17
N GLN A 18 -2.54 16.31 -7.67
CA GLN A 18 -3.80 15.59 -7.67
C GLN A 18 -3.64 14.22 -6.99
N ARG A 19 -4.72 13.76 -6.35
CA ARG A 19 -4.79 12.43 -5.76
C ARG A 19 -5.11 11.39 -6.83
N ARG A 20 -4.69 10.15 -6.56
CA ARG A 20 -5.18 8.95 -7.25
C ARG A 20 -6.00 8.06 -6.31
N PRO A 21 -7.04 7.38 -6.82
CA PRO A 21 -7.67 7.61 -8.14
C PRO A 21 -8.33 9.01 -8.21
N LYS A 22 -8.46 9.58 -9.41
CA LYS A 22 -9.13 10.89 -9.59
C LYS A 22 -10.61 10.77 -9.24
N ARG A 23 -11.11 11.67 -8.40
CA ARG A 23 -12.49 11.65 -7.90
C ARG A 23 -13.22 12.94 -8.26
N ARG A 24 -14.51 12.79 -8.61
CA ARG A 24 -15.42 13.93 -8.72
C ARG A 24 -15.67 14.47 -7.31
N ASN A 25 -15.48 15.77 -7.11
CA ASN A 25 -15.63 16.44 -5.81
C ASN A 25 -14.66 15.94 -4.73
N GLU A 26 -13.37 15.83 -5.06
CA GLU A 26 -12.33 15.48 -4.11
C GLU A 26 -12.30 16.46 -2.91
N LEU A 27 -12.26 15.90 -1.70
CA LEU A 27 -12.27 16.63 -0.43
C LEU A 27 -10.94 16.54 0.32
N LEU A 28 -10.00 15.74 -0.18
CA LEU A 28 -8.65 15.59 0.37
C LEU A 28 -7.61 16.16 -0.59
N ARG A 29 -6.56 16.77 -0.05
CA ARG A 29 -5.41 17.23 -0.84
C ARG A 29 -4.46 16.08 -1.16
N ALA A 30 -3.63 16.26 -2.18
CA ALA A 30 -2.58 15.32 -2.56
C ALA A 30 -1.34 15.41 -1.65
N TRP A 31 -1.30 16.39 -0.75
CA TRP A 31 -0.26 16.55 0.26
C TRP A 31 -0.90 16.93 1.60
N GLU A 32 -0.11 16.85 2.65
CA GLU A 32 -0.45 17.29 3.99
C GLU A 32 0.65 18.17 4.57
N SER A 33 0.42 18.70 5.78
CA SER A 33 1.36 19.59 6.45
C SER A 33 2.75 18.96 6.66
N ALA A 34 2.85 17.64 6.76
CA ALA A 34 4.13 16.96 6.90
C ALA A 34 4.99 17.03 5.62
N ASP A 35 4.38 17.04 4.43
CA ASP A 35 5.11 17.23 3.17
C ASP A 35 5.67 18.65 3.09
N GLU A 36 4.81 19.65 3.36
CA GLU A 36 5.20 21.06 3.43
C GLU A 36 6.33 21.29 4.45
N TYR A 37 6.30 20.58 5.59
CA TYR A 37 7.33 20.71 6.62
C TYR A 37 8.68 20.18 6.14
N LEU A 38 8.72 18.99 5.55
CA LEU A 38 9.95 18.44 4.98
C LEU A 38 10.53 19.38 3.92
N LEU A 39 9.70 19.91 3.02
CA LEU A 39 10.14 20.81 1.95
C LEU A 39 10.70 22.12 2.49
N ARG A 40 10.08 22.70 3.53
CA ARG A 40 10.63 23.88 4.22
C ARG A 40 11.97 23.60 4.86
N GLU A 41 12.09 22.47 5.56
CA GLU A 41 13.35 22.08 6.21
C GLU A 41 14.49 21.95 5.18
N VAL A 42 14.20 21.31 4.03
CA VAL A 42 15.17 21.18 2.94
C VAL A 42 15.60 22.54 2.39
N ALA A 43 14.66 23.47 2.16
CA ALA A 43 14.98 24.77 1.56
C ALA A 43 15.62 25.77 2.54
N GLU A 44 15.19 25.75 3.80
CA GLU A 44 15.53 26.80 4.76
C GLU A 44 16.79 26.43 5.57
N GLN A 45 16.89 25.17 6.01
CA GLN A 45 17.92 24.68 6.94
C GLN A 45 19.01 23.86 6.24
N LEU A 46 18.63 22.87 5.42
CA LEU A 46 19.62 21.95 4.84
C LEU A 46 20.32 22.51 3.61
N ARG A 47 19.56 23.05 2.64
CA ARG A 47 20.07 23.62 1.37
C ARG A 47 21.06 22.69 0.67
N PRO A 48 20.64 21.47 0.30
CA PRO A 48 21.54 20.49 -0.31
C PRO A 48 22.09 21.00 -1.64
N ASP A 49 23.33 20.62 -1.94
CA ASP A 49 23.96 20.86 -3.24
C ASP A 49 23.14 20.24 -4.38
N THR A 50 23.30 20.75 -5.60
CA THR A 50 22.49 20.34 -6.75
C THR A 50 22.69 18.88 -7.16
N ASP A 51 23.81 18.27 -6.77
CA ASP A 51 24.18 16.87 -7.02
C ASP A 51 23.95 15.94 -5.82
N ALA A 52 23.33 16.44 -4.74
CA ALA A 52 23.02 15.65 -3.56
C ALA A 52 22.11 14.45 -3.89
N ARG A 53 22.53 13.25 -3.48
CA ARG A 53 21.77 12.02 -3.70
C ARG A 53 20.67 11.89 -2.67
N MET A 54 19.44 11.97 -3.14
CA MET A 54 18.26 11.99 -2.30
C MET A 54 17.45 10.69 -2.42
N LEU A 55 16.98 10.21 -1.27
CA LEU A 55 15.96 9.17 -1.17
C LEU A 55 14.71 9.71 -0.47
N ILE A 56 13.56 9.55 -1.12
CA ILE A 56 12.25 9.88 -0.58
C ILE A 56 11.51 8.57 -0.33
N ILE A 57 10.97 8.38 0.87
CA ILE A 57 10.28 7.16 1.28
C ILE A 57 8.84 7.48 1.67
N ASN A 58 7.89 6.71 1.11
CA ASN A 58 6.44 6.78 1.37
C ASN A 58 5.76 8.10 0.92
N ASP A 59 6.22 8.70 -0.17
CA ASP A 59 5.54 9.85 -0.78
C ASP A 59 4.23 9.42 -1.46
N SER A 60 3.10 9.68 -0.80
CA SER A 60 1.81 9.08 -1.16
C SER A 60 1.25 9.51 -2.52
N PHE A 61 1.61 10.72 -2.98
CA PHE A 61 1.14 11.26 -4.26
C PHE A 61 2.23 12.00 -5.03
N GLY A 62 3.49 11.82 -4.66
CA GLY A 62 4.61 12.46 -5.33
C GLY A 62 4.78 13.94 -5.00
N ALA A 63 4.28 14.42 -3.85
CA ALA A 63 4.40 15.84 -3.49
C ALA A 63 5.85 16.26 -3.27
N LEU A 64 6.63 15.41 -2.57
CA LEU A 64 8.04 15.63 -2.32
C LEU A 64 8.84 15.39 -3.59
N ALA A 65 8.57 14.28 -4.29
CA ALA A 65 9.24 13.94 -5.53
C ALA A 65 9.08 15.01 -6.62
N THR A 66 7.88 15.58 -6.75
CA THR A 66 7.60 16.67 -7.70
C THR A 66 8.34 17.95 -7.30
N ALA A 67 8.29 18.33 -6.03
CA ALA A 67 8.92 19.58 -5.57
C ALA A 67 10.46 19.52 -5.53
N LEU A 68 11.03 18.31 -5.47
CA LEU A 68 12.48 18.07 -5.38
C LEU A 68 13.04 17.42 -6.65
N ALA A 69 12.29 17.42 -7.76
CA ALA A 69 12.69 16.75 -9.00
C ALA A 69 14.01 17.25 -9.59
N LEU A 70 14.42 18.49 -9.27
CA LEU A 70 15.70 19.07 -9.69
C LEU A 70 16.93 18.27 -9.20
N TRP A 71 16.81 17.55 -8.08
CA TRP A 71 17.86 16.69 -7.52
C TRP A 71 17.82 15.25 -8.06
N THR A 72 16.94 14.98 -9.01
CA THR A 72 16.72 13.64 -9.56
C THR A 72 16.55 12.53 -8.52
N PRO A 73 15.63 12.68 -7.55
CA PRO A 73 15.57 11.80 -6.38
C PRO A 73 15.16 10.38 -6.73
N GLN A 74 15.59 9.44 -5.89
CA GLN A 74 14.97 8.12 -5.80
C GLN A 74 13.72 8.23 -4.89
N SER A 75 12.60 7.66 -5.30
CA SER A 75 11.36 7.65 -4.50
C SER A 75 10.84 6.23 -4.34
N SER A 76 10.91 5.71 -3.11
CA SER A 76 10.51 4.35 -2.76
C SER A 76 9.16 4.33 -2.03
N SER A 77 8.29 3.40 -2.44
CA SER A 77 7.03 3.14 -1.73
C SER A 77 6.55 1.71 -1.96
N ASP A 78 5.74 1.22 -1.02
CA ASP A 78 5.02 -0.05 -1.16
C ASP A 78 3.66 0.10 -1.88
N SER A 79 3.44 1.19 -2.62
CA SER A 79 2.13 1.47 -3.22
C SER A 79 2.26 1.78 -4.70
N PHE A 80 1.69 0.92 -5.52
CA PHE A 80 1.60 1.15 -6.96
C PHE A 80 0.81 2.42 -7.29
N LEU A 81 -0.25 2.69 -6.53
CA LEU A 81 -1.03 3.91 -6.66
C LEU A 81 -0.21 5.16 -6.39
N SER A 82 0.72 5.10 -5.44
CA SER A 82 1.62 6.22 -5.12
C SER A 82 2.60 6.46 -6.27
N GLN A 83 3.17 5.42 -6.88
CA GLN A 83 4.01 5.56 -8.07
C GLN A 83 3.26 6.15 -9.26
N LEU A 84 2.03 5.70 -9.53
CA LEU A 84 1.19 6.29 -10.59
C LEU A 84 0.85 7.75 -10.32
N ALA A 85 0.50 8.09 -9.07
CA ALA A 85 0.21 9.47 -8.67
C ALA A 85 1.43 10.37 -8.85
N THR A 86 2.62 9.89 -8.49
CA THR A 86 3.87 10.62 -8.69
C THR A 86 4.13 10.90 -10.17
N ARG A 87 4.00 9.90 -11.05
CA ARG A 87 4.15 10.11 -12.50
C ARG A 87 3.15 11.13 -13.04
N ASP A 88 1.88 10.98 -12.69
CA ASP A 88 0.83 11.90 -13.13
C ASP A 88 1.11 13.35 -12.68
N ASN A 89 1.58 13.52 -11.44
CA ASN A 89 1.87 14.84 -10.88
C ASN A 89 3.16 15.46 -11.44
N LEU A 90 4.19 14.66 -11.75
CA LEU A 90 5.37 15.14 -12.47
C LEU A 90 4.97 15.70 -13.84
N VAL A 91 4.22 14.91 -14.63
CA VAL A 91 3.71 15.33 -15.94
C VAL A 91 2.83 16.57 -15.84
N ALA A 92 1.93 16.62 -14.86
CA ALA A 92 1.03 17.77 -14.66
C ALA A 92 1.77 19.08 -14.33
N ASN A 93 3.02 19.00 -13.86
CA ASN A 93 3.87 20.15 -13.57
C ASN A 93 4.96 20.38 -14.64
N GLY A 94 4.88 19.70 -15.80
CA GLY A 94 5.84 19.84 -16.89
C GLY A 94 7.23 19.27 -16.56
N ILE A 95 7.32 18.35 -15.59
CA ILE A 95 8.55 17.70 -15.18
C ILE A 95 8.62 16.33 -15.85
N ASP A 96 9.77 16.00 -16.44
CA ASP A 96 10.00 14.67 -17.02
C ASP A 96 9.97 13.60 -15.92
N PRO A 97 9.06 12.62 -15.98
CA PRO A 97 9.02 11.53 -15.01
C PRO A 97 10.31 10.70 -14.94
N ALA A 98 11.13 10.68 -16.00
CA ALA A 98 12.43 10.01 -15.98
C ALA A 98 13.44 10.66 -15.03
N GLY A 99 13.19 11.91 -14.61
CA GLY A 99 14.00 12.59 -13.61
C GLY A 99 13.81 12.05 -12.19
N VAL A 100 12.79 11.23 -11.92
CA VAL A 100 12.58 10.61 -10.60
C VAL A 100 12.61 9.09 -10.73
N THR A 101 13.57 8.45 -10.07
CA THR A 101 13.65 6.99 -10.05
C THR A 101 12.64 6.43 -9.06
N LEU A 102 11.53 5.90 -9.56
CA LEU A 102 10.49 5.27 -8.74
C LEU A 102 10.87 3.82 -8.43
N LEU A 103 11.06 3.54 -7.14
CA LEU A 103 11.39 2.21 -6.63
C LEU A 103 10.15 1.62 -5.94
N ASN A 104 9.89 0.34 -6.17
CA ASN A 104 8.98 -0.41 -5.32
C ASN A 104 9.66 -0.79 -4.00
N SER A 105 8.88 -1.32 -3.06
CA SER A 105 9.34 -1.62 -1.69
C SER A 105 10.30 -2.82 -1.57
N LEU A 106 10.48 -3.59 -2.64
CA LEU A 106 11.39 -4.74 -2.71
C LEU A 106 12.69 -4.41 -3.45
N GLU A 107 12.74 -3.27 -4.14
CA GLU A 107 13.92 -2.78 -4.84
C GLU A 107 14.85 -2.01 -3.88
N GLN A 108 16.15 -2.14 -4.12
CA GLN A 108 17.17 -1.49 -3.30
C GLN A 108 17.53 -0.11 -3.85
N PRO A 109 17.52 0.95 -3.03
CA PRO A 109 18.03 2.24 -3.45
C PRO A 109 19.55 2.21 -3.64
N VAL A 110 20.03 3.07 -4.53
CA VAL A 110 21.46 3.26 -4.78
C VAL A 110 22.00 4.31 -3.81
N GLY A 111 23.02 3.95 -3.03
CA GLY A 111 23.73 4.85 -2.13
C GLY A 111 25.18 5.13 -2.57
N PRO A 112 26.01 5.76 -1.69
CA PRO A 112 25.61 6.41 -0.45
C PRO A 112 24.56 7.54 -0.64
N LEU A 113 23.87 7.93 0.43
CA LEU A 113 22.83 8.95 0.38
C LEU A 113 23.27 10.20 1.15
N ASP A 114 22.95 11.38 0.62
CA ASP A 114 23.26 12.65 1.27
C ASP A 114 22.03 13.16 2.06
N LEU A 115 20.82 12.92 1.54
CA LEU A 115 19.56 13.30 2.18
C LEU A 115 18.51 12.20 2.06
N VAL A 116 17.86 11.89 3.18
CA VAL A 116 16.74 10.94 3.24
C VAL A 116 15.52 11.61 3.84
N LEU A 117 14.40 11.58 3.11
CA LEU A 117 13.12 12.12 3.54
C LEU A 117 12.12 10.97 3.72
N ILE A 118 11.68 10.72 4.94
CA ILE A 118 10.74 9.64 5.26
C ILE A 118 9.42 10.27 5.69
N LYS A 119 8.37 9.98 4.93
CA LYS A 119 7.00 10.11 5.41
C LYS A 119 6.72 8.92 6.32
N ALA A 120 6.46 9.17 7.60
CA ALA A 120 6.22 8.11 8.57
C ALA A 120 5.04 7.23 8.10
N PRO A 121 5.25 5.92 7.90
CA PRO A 121 4.20 5.04 7.43
C PRO A 121 3.18 4.81 8.56
N LYS A 122 2.02 4.23 8.19
CA LYS A 122 0.97 3.92 9.16
C LYS A 122 1.34 2.77 10.11
N THR A 123 2.29 1.94 9.73
CA THR A 123 2.71 0.74 10.48
C THR A 123 4.16 0.87 10.92
N LEU A 124 4.45 0.52 12.18
CA LEU A 124 5.83 0.51 12.68
C LEU A 124 6.70 -0.53 11.97
N ALA A 125 6.09 -1.65 11.55
CA ALA A 125 6.79 -2.72 10.86
C ALA A 125 7.38 -2.27 9.52
N LEU A 126 6.61 -1.54 8.71
CA LEU A 126 7.12 -0.97 7.47
C LEU A 126 8.26 0.02 7.75
N LEU A 127 8.11 0.88 8.77
CA LEU A 127 9.18 1.81 9.15
C LEU A 127 10.44 1.06 9.57
N GLU A 128 10.32 0.02 10.39
CA GLU A 128 11.46 -0.79 10.85
C GLU A 128 12.20 -1.43 9.67
N HIS A 129 11.46 -2.08 8.76
CA HIS A 129 12.03 -2.64 7.54
C HIS A 129 12.77 -1.60 6.69
N GLN A 130 12.16 -0.42 6.51
CA GLN A 130 12.74 0.67 5.73
C GLN A 130 14.02 1.22 6.37
N LEU A 131 14.03 1.41 7.70
CA LEU A 131 15.20 1.91 8.42
C LEU A 131 16.36 0.90 8.41
N ILE A 132 16.07 -0.41 8.54
CA ILE A 132 17.08 -1.47 8.43
C ILE A 132 17.69 -1.49 7.02
N THR A 133 16.84 -1.40 6.00
CA THR A 133 17.28 -1.39 4.58
C THR A 133 18.06 -0.13 4.22
N LEU A 134 17.72 1.00 4.84
CA LEU A 134 18.38 2.28 4.63
C LEU A 134 19.81 2.30 5.19
N ARG A 135 20.03 1.64 6.33
CA ARG A 135 21.24 1.76 7.14
C ARG A 135 22.56 1.56 6.37
N PRO A 136 22.71 0.56 5.46
CA PRO A 136 23.94 0.38 4.67
C PRO A 136 24.23 1.52 3.69
N LEU A 137 23.25 2.39 3.42
CA LEU A 137 23.37 3.51 2.47
C LEU A 137 23.73 4.84 3.16
N LEU A 138 23.76 4.87 4.49
CA LEU A 138 24.03 6.06 5.28
C LEU A 138 25.53 6.27 5.53
N THR A 139 25.96 7.52 5.52
CA THR A 139 27.26 8.00 6.00
C THR A 139 27.06 8.79 7.29
N ALA A 140 28.16 9.25 7.92
CA ALA A 140 28.09 10.11 9.09
C ALA A 140 27.46 11.48 8.78
N ASP A 141 27.54 11.92 7.52
CA ASP A 141 27.07 13.23 7.07
C ASP A 141 25.63 13.18 6.52
N THR A 142 25.09 11.97 6.27
CA THR A 142 23.73 11.82 5.74
C THR A 142 22.71 12.47 6.65
N GLN A 143 21.90 13.36 6.09
CA GLN A 143 20.79 13.98 6.79
C GLN A 143 19.55 13.11 6.65
N VAL A 144 18.99 12.63 7.76
CA VAL A 144 17.76 11.82 7.77
C VAL A 144 16.64 12.60 8.44
N LEU A 145 15.58 12.89 7.69
CA LEU A 145 14.39 13.57 8.17
C LEU A 145 13.19 12.63 8.12
N VAL A 146 12.46 12.55 9.24
CA VAL A 146 11.20 11.80 9.33
C VAL A 146 10.08 12.77 9.69
N ALA A 147 9.00 12.79 8.90
CA ALA A 147 7.84 13.63 9.20
C ALA A 147 6.52 12.90 9.08
N GLY A 148 5.56 13.34 9.87
CA GLY A 148 4.21 12.83 9.87
C GLY A 148 3.27 13.71 10.67
N MET A 149 1.97 13.49 10.51
CA MET A 149 0.97 14.11 11.39
C MET A 149 1.17 13.59 12.83
N VAL A 150 0.99 14.45 13.85
CA VAL A 150 1.27 14.09 15.25
C VAL A 150 0.58 12.79 15.68
N LYS A 151 -0.64 12.53 15.21
CA LYS A 151 -1.40 11.31 15.50
C LYS A 151 -0.78 10.00 14.99
N ILE A 152 0.10 10.07 13.97
CA ILE A 152 0.77 8.90 13.39
C ILE A 152 2.20 8.72 13.92
N LEU A 153 2.63 9.58 14.85
CA LEU A 153 3.96 9.53 15.46
C LEU A 153 3.82 9.19 16.96
N PRO A 154 3.57 7.92 17.32
CA PRO A 154 3.67 7.47 18.69
C PRO A 154 5.14 7.42 19.15
N ARG A 155 5.38 7.34 20.47
CA ARG A 155 6.74 7.30 21.05
C ARG A 155 7.61 6.17 20.49
N SER A 156 7.01 5.05 20.10
CA SER A 156 7.70 3.91 19.47
C SER A 156 8.41 4.27 18.17
N VAL A 157 7.98 5.30 17.44
CA VAL A 157 8.71 5.81 16.27
C VAL A 157 10.09 6.36 16.68
N TRP A 158 10.16 7.16 17.75
CA TRP A 158 11.44 7.66 18.27
C TRP A 158 12.33 6.52 18.73
N THR A 159 11.78 5.60 19.52
CA THR A 159 12.54 4.44 20.00
C THR A 159 13.15 3.65 18.84
N LEU A 160 12.39 3.45 17.76
CA LEU A 160 12.85 2.73 16.58
C LEU A 160 13.97 3.48 15.82
N LEU A 161 13.82 4.80 15.63
CA LEU A 161 14.85 5.64 15.00
C LEU A 161 16.14 5.65 15.82
N GLU A 162 16.02 5.83 17.14
CA GLU A 162 17.14 5.86 18.08
C GLU A 162 17.87 4.52 18.14
N THR A 163 17.13 3.41 18.06
CA THR A 163 17.69 2.05 18.08
C THR A 163 18.40 1.69 16.77
N LEU A 164 17.82 2.05 15.62
CA LEU A 164 18.31 1.58 14.32
C LEU A 164 19.32 2.52 13.65
N LEU A 165 19.09 3.83 13.77
CA LEU A 165 19.84 4.84 13.03
C LEU A 165 20.72 5.69 13.94
N GLY A 166 20.20 6.24 15.05
CA GLY A 166 20.98 7.11 15.91
C GLY A 166 20.14 8.17 16.64
N PRO A 167 20.78 9.07 17.41
CA PRO A 167 20.08 10.06 18.23
C PRO A 167 19.17 10.95 17.39
N THR A 168 18.05 11.35 18.00
CA THR A 168 17.03 12.16 17.35
C THR A 168 16.91 13.55 17.97
N ASP A 169 16.73 14.56 17.12
CA ASP A 169 16.29 15.90 17.50
C ASP A 169 14.88 16.13 16.92
N THR A 170 14.04 16.87 17.63
CA THR A 170 12.65 17.06 17.20
C THR A 170 12.30 18.53 17.09
N ALA A 171 11.88 18.95 15.90
CA ALA A 171 11.42 20.31 15.67
C ALA A 171 10.03 20.56 16.29
N LEU A 172 9.68 21.83 16.50
CA LEU A 172 8.38 22.24 17.00
C LEU A 172 7.26 21.73 16.09
N ALA A 173 6.12 21.35 16.67
CA ALA A 173 4.98 20.92 15.87
C ALA A 173 4.44 22.10 15.04
N TRP A 174 4.12 21.85 13.77
CA TRP A 174 3.62 22.87 12.84
C TRP A 174 2.43 22.33 12.05
N LYS A 175 1.30 23.04 12.10
CA LYS A 175 0.02 22.62 11.47
C LYS A 175 -0.34 21.14 11.73
N LYS A 176 -0.17 20.69 12.99
CA LYS A 176 -0.37 19.29 13.45
C LYS A 176 0.56 18.24 12.82
N ALA A 177 1.62 18.66 12.12
CA ALA A 177 2.74 17.81 11.71
C ALA A 177 3.92 17.98 12.67
N LYS A 178 4.78 16.97 12.70
CA LYS A 178 6.05 16.97 13.45
C LYS A 178 7.15 16.46 12.53
N LEU A 179 8.35 16.99 12.72
CA LEU A 179 9.56 16.62 12.00
C LEU A 179 10.61 16.18 13.01
N ILE A 180 11.25 15.05 12.71
CA ILE A 180 12.29 14.41 13.52
C ILE A 180 13.54 14.38 12.65
N ARG A 181 14.65 14.93 13.15
CA ARG A 181 15.97 14.82 12.55
C ARG A 181 16.70 13.66 13.22
N VAL A 182 17.40 12.86 12.43
CA VAL A 182 18.18 11.73 12.95
C VAL A 182 19.63 11.93 12.52
N THR A 183 20.55 11.87 13.47
CA THR A 183 21.98 11.86 13.19
C THR A 183 22.44 10.40 13.10
N PRO A 184 22.89 9.91 11.93
CA PRO A 184 23.32 8.52 11.79
C PRO A 184 24.49 8.19 12.72
N ASN A 185 24.33 7.13 13.49
CA ASN A 185 25.38 6.52 14.29
C ASN A 185 25.76 5.16 13.67
N LEU A 186 26.82 5.19 12.87
CA LEU A 186 27.32 4.02 12.12
C LEU A 186 27.89 2.92 13.04
N THR A 187 28.16 3.22 14.31
CA THR A 187 28.69 2.27 15.30
C THR A 187 27.63 1.42 16.00
N LEU A 188 26.35 1.75 15.84
CA LEU A 188 25.27 0.96 16.47
C LEU A 188 25.24 -0.46 15.89
N THR A 189 24.99 -1.47 16.72
CA THR A 189 24.65 -2.81 16.23
C THR A 189 23.15 -2.88 15.98
N ALA A 190 22.72 -2.83 14.72
CA ALA A 190 21.31 -2.96 14.38
C ALA A 190 20.87 -4.45 14.48
N PRO A 191 19.64 -4.71 14.95
CA PRO A 191 19.04 -6.04 14.86
C PRO A 191 18.90 -6.47 13.39
N GLY A 192 18.84 -7.78 13.16
CA GLY A 192 18.54 -8.33 11.83
C GLY A 192 17.13 -7.95 11.37
N ASN A 193 16.91 -7.93 10.06
CA ASN A 193 15.58 -7.66 9.49
C ASN A 193 14.63 -8.82 9.84
N PRO A 194 13.57 -8.59 10.64
CA PRO A 194 12.67 -9.68 11.04
C PRO A 194 11.66 -10.04 9.93
N TYR A 195 11.68 -9.32 8.80
CA TYR A 195 10.75 -9.50 7.70
C TYR A 195 11.39 -10.33 6.56
N PRO A 196 10.62 -11.23 5.93
CA PRO A 196 9.20 -11.52 6.20
C PRO A 196 8.97 -12.30 7.51
N VAL A 197 7.90 -11.96 8.23
CA VAL A 197 7.46 -12.71 9.42
C VAL A 197 6.62 -13.91 9.00
N GLN A 198 6.62 -14.96 9.82
CA GLN A 198 5.94 -16.22 9.50
C GLN A 198 5.02 -16.68 10.62
N TYR A 199 3.86 -17.23 10.25
CA TYR A 199 2.96 -17.93 11.17
C TYR A 199 2.38 -19.19 10.53
N LYS A 200 2.10 -20.22 11.34
CA LYS A 200 1.37 -21.42 10.87
C LYS A 200 -0.12 -21.10 10.75
N LEU A 201 -0.68 -21.32 9.57
CA LEU A 201 -2.10 -21.10 9.31
C LEU A 201 -2.93 -22.20 9.97
N GLU A 202 -3.82 -21.79 10.87
CA GLU A 202 -4.73 -22.69 11.58
C GLU A 202 -5.50 -23.63 10.63
N GLY A 203 -5.68 -24.89 11.04
CA GLY A 203 -6.37 -25.90 10.22
C GLY A 203 -5.56 -26.42 9.02
N THR A 204 -4.31 -25.99 8.84
CA THR A 204 -3.44 -26.42 7.74
C THR A 204 -2.01 -26.68 8.23
N GLU A 205 -1.17 -27.28 7.38
CA GLU A 205 0.29 -27.33 7.58
C GLU A 205 1.02 -26.17 6.90
N TRP A 206 0.29 -25.16 6.42
CA TRP A 206 0.89 -24.06 5.67
C TRP A 206 1.54 -23.05 6.60
N LEU A 207 2.79 -22.69 6.27
CA LEU A 207 3.51 -21.59 6.89
C LEU A 207 3.36 -20.36 6.01
N ILE A 208 2.79 -19.28 6.53
CA ILE A 208 2.47 -18.06 5.77
C ILE A 208 3.53 -16.99 6.05
N SER A 209 4.26 -16.59 5.01
CA SER A 209 5.24 -15.50 4.91
C SER A 209 4.53 -14.16 4.70
N ASN A 210 4.93 -13.12 5.44
CA ASN A 210 4.35 -11.79 5.34
C ASN A 210 5.43 -10.72 5.39
N HIS A 211 5.54 -9.91 4.34
CA HIS A 211 6.39 -8.73 4.30
C HIS A 211 5.84 -7.62 5.22
N ALA A 212 6.69 -6.61 5.48
CA ALA A 212 6.51 -5.68 6.59
C ALA A 212 5.19 -4.88 6.57
N ASN A 213 4.66 -4.58 5.39
CA ASN A 213 3.43 -3.78 5.23
C ASN A 213 2.17 -4.60 4.96
N VAL A 214 2.25 -5.94 4.96
CA VAL A 214 1.12 -6.81 4.65
C VAL A 214 0.05 -6.75 5.75
N PHE A 215 -1.22 -6.69 5.35
CA PHE A 215 -2.34 -6.67 6.28
C PHE A 215 -2.39 -7.95 7.13
N SER A 216 -2.65 -7.80 8.43
CA SER A 216 -2.70 -8.91 9.39
C SER A 216 -1.45 -9.81 9.35
N ARG A 217 -0.25 -9.23 9.17
CA ARG A 217 1.01 -9.98 8.99
C ARG A 217 1.34 -11.00 10.08
N ASP A 218 0.92 -10.77 11.32
CA ASP A 218 1.31 -11.61 12.47
C ASP A 218 0.37 -12.81 12.69
N SER A 219 -0.85 -12.80 12.12
CA SER A 219 -1.84 -13.87 12.32
C SER A 219 -2.99 -13.78 11.32
N LEU A 220 -3.75 -14.86 11.15
CA LEU A 220 -4.94 -14.86 10.30
C LEU A 220 -5.98 -13.82 10.76
N ASP A 221 -6.37 -12.92 9.84
CA ASP A 221 -7.44 -11.96 10.07
C ASP A 221 -8.77 -12.67 10.40
N ILE A 222 -9.50 -12.14 11.38
CA ILE A 222 -10.77 -12.73 11.83
C ILE A 222 -11.86 -12.68 10.76
N GLY A 223 -11.82 -11.67 9.88
CA GLY A 223 -12.70 -11.58 8.72
C GLY A 223 -12.33 -12.67 7.72
N THR A 224 -11.08 -12.69 7.27
CA THR A 224 -10.57 -13.73 6.36
C THR A 224 -10.87 -15.14 6.88
N ARG A 225 -10.63 -15.43 8.18
CA ARG A 225 -11.01 -16.71 8.81
C ARG A 225 -12.48 -17.06 8.59
N PHE A 226 -13.39 -16.11 8.82
CA PHE A 226 -14.81 -16.33 8.57
C PHE A 226 -15.10 -16.53 7.08
N PHE A 227 -14.39 -15.83 6.19
CA PHE A 227 -14.56 -15.99 4.75
C PHE A 227 -14.15 -17.40 4.27
N LEU A 228 -13.02 -17.91 4.77
CA LEU A 228 -12.49 -19.24 4.43
C LEU A 228 -13.49 -20.38 4.72
N GLN A 229 -14.32 -20.23 5.75
CA GLN A 229 -15.34 -21.22 6.14
C GLN A 229 -16.49 -21.32 5.12
N HIS A 230 -16.62 -20.33 4.24
CA HIS A 230 -17.75 -20.18 3.32
C HIS A 230 -17.31 -20.01 1.87
N LEU A 231 -16.04 -20.26 1.52
CA LEU A 231 -15.58 -20.12 0.14
C LEU A 231 -16.41 -21.01 -0.80
N PRO A 232 -16.76 -20.50 -2.00
CA PRO A 232 -17.51 -21.28 -2.98
C PRO A 232 -16.67 -22.42 -3.55
N LEU A 233 -17.34 -23.54 -3.85
CA LEU A 233 -16.79 -24.60 -4.67
C LEU A 233 -17.45 -24.56 -6.05
N LEU A 234 -16.70 -24.14 -7.07
CA LEU A 234 -17.13 -24.03 -8.46
C LEU A 234 -16.22 -24.90 -9.34
N PRO A 235 -16.48 -26.22 -9.46
CA PRO A 235 -15.55 -27.15 -10.14
C PRO A 235 -15.22 -26.81 -11.59
N GLN A 236 -16.06 -25.99 -12.24
CA GLN A 236 -15.90 -25.57 -13.64
C GLN A 236 -15.21 -24.19 -13.77
N ALA A 237 -14.89 -23.52 -12.67
CA ALA A 237 -14.17 -22.26 -12.70
C ALA A 237 -12.74 -22.48 -13.23
N GLN A 238 -12.38 -21.72 -14.26
CA GLN A 238 -11.08 -21.73 -14.90
C GLN A 238 -10.25 -20.53 -14.45
N ASP A 239 -10.87 -19.35 -14.29
CA ASP A 239 -10.18 -18.11 -13.90
C ASP A 239 -10.79 -17.54 -12.62
N ILE A 240 -9.97 -17.47 -11.56
CA ILE A 240 -10.39 -17.01 -10.25
C ILE A 240 -9.49 -15.87 -9.79
N ILE A 241 -10.08 -14.78 -9.30
CA ILE A 241 -9.34 -13.60 -8.86
C ILE A 241 -9.48 -13.43 -7.35
N ASP A 242 -8.36 -13.35 -6.64
CA ASP A 242 -8.26 -12.87 -5.26
C ASP A 242 -7.91 -11.36 -5.29
N LEU A 243 -8.94 -10.52 -5.15
CA LEU A 243 -8.85 -9.06 -5.28
C LEU A 243 -8.60 -8.39 -3.93
N GLY A 244 -7.43 -7.75 -3.81
CA GLY A 244 -6.88 -7.29 -2.52
C GLY A 244 -6.29 -8.48 -1.76
N CYS A 245 -5.43 -9.26 -2.43
CA CYS A 245 -5.04 -10.58 -1.96
C CYS A 245 -4.25 -10.56 -0.64
N GLY A 246 -3.60 -9.44 -0.27
CA GLY A 246 -2.75 -9.40 0.91
C GLY A 246 -1.68 -10.49 0.84
N ASN A 247 -1.62 -11.37 1.85
CA ASN A 247 -0.70 -12.52 1.86
C ASN A 247 -1.15 -13.73 1.03
N GLY A 248 -2.29 -13.63 0.33
CA GLY A 248 -2.83 -14.63 -0.59
C GLY A 248 -3.63 -15.74 0.07
N VAL A 249 -3.88 -15.73 1.37
CA VAL A 249 -4.53 -16.86 2.07
C VAL A 249 -5.89 -17.24 1.47
N VAL A 250 -6.68 -16.29 0.96
CA VAL A 250 -7.95 -16.55 0.28
C VAL A 250 -7.72 -17.29 -1.04
N GLY A 251 -6.83 -16.77 -1.89
CA GLY A 251 -6.45 -17.42 -3.14
C GLY A 251 -5.76 -18.78 -2.95
N LEU A 252 -4.98 -18.99 -1.89
CA LEU A 252 -4.35 -20.30 -1.57
C LEU A 252 -5.41 -21.38 -1.29
N HIS A 253 -6.38 -21.09 -0.43
CA HIS A 253 -7.47 -22.05 -0.16
C HIS A 253 -8.28 -22.32 -1.41
N THR A 254 -8.53 -21.29 -2.20
CA THR A 254 -9.29 -21.42 -3.43
C THR A 254 -8.53 -22.25 -4.47
N ALA A 255 -7.22 -22.04 -4.61
CA ALA A 255 -6.36 -22.85 -5.48
C ALA A 255 -6.33 -24.33 -5.06
N ALA A 256 -6.31 -24.61 -3.74
CA ALA A 256 -6.36 -25.97 -3.22
C ALA A 256 -7.70 -26.68 -3.53
N GLN A 257 -8.80 -25.93 -3.54
CA GLN A 257 -10.14 -26.44 -3.88
C GLN A 257 -10.38 -26.53 -5.40
N HIS A 258 -9.60 -25.81 -6.22
CA HIS A 258 -9.73 -25.76 -7.67
C HIS A 258 -8.40 -26.10 -8.37
N PRO A 259 -7.96 -27.37 -8.38
CA PRO A 259 -6.67 -27.78 -8.94
C PRO A 259 -6.52 -27.56 -10.45
N ALA A 260 -7.58 -27.22 -11.18
CA ALA A 260 -7.51 -26.91 -12.61
C ALA A 260 -7.56 -25.40 -12.91
N ALA A 261 -7.95 -24.57 -11.93
CA ALA A 261 -8.12 -23.13 -12.13
C ALA A 261 -6.77 -22.40 -12.13
N MET A 262 -6.69 -21.35 -12.95
CA MET A 262 -5.74 -20.25 -12.84
C MET A 262 -6.23 -19.28 -11.77
N VAL A 263 -5.42 -19.06 -10.74
CA VAL A 263 -5.71 -18.08 -9.68
C VAL A 263 -4.86 -16.82 -9.90
N HIS A 264 -5.51 -15.66 -9.91
CA HIS A 264 -4.91 -14.35 -10.03
C HIS A 264 -4.90 -13.66 -8.67
N PHE A 265 -3.72 -13.41 -8.13
CA PHE A 265 -3.51 -12.67 -6.88
C PHE A 265 -3.26 -11.21 -7.22
N VAL A 266 -4.16 -10.32 -6.80
CA VAL A 266 -4.13 -8.91 -7.20
C VAL A 266 -4.13 -8.01 -5.99
N ASP A 267 -3.16 -7.10 -5.90
CA ASP A 267 -3.07 -6.09 -4.83
C ASP A 267 -2.38 -4.82 -5.35
N GLU A 268 -2.56 -3.68 -4.67
CA GLU A 268 -1.80 -2.45 -4.99
C GLU A 268 -0.45 -2.41 -4.28
N SER A 269 -0.28 -3.24 -3.24
CA SER A 269 0.96 -3.38 -2.48
C SER A 269 1.92 -4.37 -3.14
N PHE A 270 3.15 -3.93 -3.37
CA PHE A 270 4.22 -4.79 -3.88
C PHE A 270 4.58 -5.89 -2.88
N MET A 271 4.66 -5.56 -1.59
CA MET A 271 4.88 -6.51 -0.49
C MET A 271 3.77 -7.55 -0.37
N ALA A 272 2.50 -7.17 -0.57
CA ALA A 272 1.37 -8.10 -0.57
C ALA A 272 1.51 -9.14 -1.70
N VAL A 273 1.68 -8.69 -2.93
CA VAL A 273 1.82 -9.58 -4.09
C VAL A 273 3.05 -10.48 -3.95
N ALA A 274 4.17 -9.98 -3.43
CA ALA A 274 5.34 -10.81 -3.15
C ALA A 274 5.08 -11.86 -2.07
N SER A 275 4.40 -11.50 -0.97
CA SER A 275 4.00 -12.47 0.05
C SER A 275 3.05 -13.54 -0.49
N ALA A 276 2.05 -13.15 -1.29
CA ALA A 276 1.14 -14.09 -1.93
C ALA A 276 1.89 -15.08 -2.83
N ARG A 277 2.87 -14.59 -3.62
CA ARG A 277 3.73 -15.44 -4.46
C ARG A 277 4.56 -16.41 -3.64
N GLU A 278 5.31 -15.93 -2.64
CA GLU A 278 6.12 -16.78 -1.76
C GLU A 278 5.28 -17.87 -1.09
N ASN A 279 4.06 -17.55 -0.66
CA ASN A 279 3.17 -18.50 -0.02
C ASN A 279 2.60 -19.52 -1.00
N PHE A 280 2.25 -19.08 -2.21
CA PHE A 280 1.76 -19.98 -3.25
C PHE A 280 2.82 -20.99 -3.68
N ASP A 281 4.03 -20.50 -3.97
CA ASP A 281 5.16 -21.33 -4.38
C ASP A 281 5.54 -22.33 -3.28
N ARG A 282 5.47 -21.91 -2.00
CA ARG A 282 5.71 -22.80 -0.85
C ARG A 282 4.67 -23.90 -0.71
N VAL A 283 3.40 -23.59 -0.96
CA VAL A 283 2.29 -24.55 -0.77
C VAL A 283 2.16 -25.53 -1.93
N PHE A 284 2.30 -25.06 -3.17
CA PHE A 284 2.01 -25.86 -4.36
C PHE A 284 3.25 -26.25 -5.18
N GLY A 285 4.41 -25.67 -4.88
CA GLY A 285 5.62 -25.85 -5.65
C GLY A 285 5.63 -25.03 -6.95
N PRO A 286 6.79 -24.98 -7.65
CA PRO A 286 7.00 -24.10 -8.80
C PRO A 286 6.25 -24.52 -10.07
N GLU A 287 5.75 -25.76 -10.15
CA GLU A 287 5.03 -26.27 -11.32
C GLU A 287 3.56 -25.82 -11.36
N ARG A 288 3.01 -25.44 -10.21
CA ARG A 288 1.64 -24.93 -10.14
C ARG A 288 1.61 -23.50 -10.69
N ALA A 289 0.80 -23.26 -11.71
CA ALA A 289 0.65 -21.94 -12.29
C ALA A 289 -0.33 -21.06 -11.47
N ALA A 290 0.06 -19.80 -11.29
CA ALA A 290 -0.79 -18.70 -10.81
C ALA A 290 -0.27 -17.36 -11.39
N ALA A 291 -1.15 -16.37 -11.44
CA ALA A 291 -0.81 -15.00 -11.84
C ALA A 291 -0.73 -14.09 -10.62
N PHE A 292 0.22 -13.15 -10.63
CA PHE A 292 0.46 -12.22 -9.52
C PHE A 292 0.60 -10.81 -10.10
N CYS A 293 -0.33 -9.93 -9.74
CA CYS A 293 -0.50 -8.64 -10.40
C CYS A 293 -0.49 -7.51 -9.36
N VAL A 294 0.52 -6.65 -9.43
CA VAL A 294 0.49 -5.37 -8.73
C VAL A 294 -0.31 -4.38 -9.57
N SER A 295 -1.48 -3.95 -9.11
CA SER A 295 -2.37 -3.08 -9.92
C SER A 295 -3.40 -2.29 -9.09
N ASP A 296 -4.03 -1.28 -9.72
CA ASP A 296 -5.11 -0.49 -9.12
C ASP A 296 -6.46 -1.22 -9.23
N GLY A 297 -6.68 -2.20 -8.37
CA GLY A 297 -7.85 -3.08 -8.43
C GLY A 297 -7.73 -4.05 -9.61
N LEU A 298 -8.66 -4.04 -10.56
CA LEU A 298 -8.59 -4.89 -11.77
C LEU A 298 -8.35 -4.08 -13.06
N ASP A 299 -7.68 -2.94 -12.95
CA ASP A 299 -7.30 -2.16 -14.14
C ASP A 299 -6.37 -3.00 -15.04
N GLY A 300 -6.71 -3.08 -16.33
CA GLY A 300 -5.96 -3.84 -17.32
C GLY A 300 -6.40 -5.31 -17.50
N PHE A 301 -7.33 -5.80 -16.68
CA PHE A 301 -7.97 -7.09 -16.92
C PHE A 301 -8.97 -6.98 -18.08
N GLU A 302 -9.06 -8.05 -18.89
CA GLU A 302 -10.03 -8.12 -19.97
C GLU A 302 -11.47 -8.24 -19.44
N ALA A 303 -12.43 -7.69 -20.19
CA ALA A 303 -13.83 -7.83 -19.84
C ALA A 303 -14.30 -9.27 -20.05
N ALA A 304 -15.12 -9.79 -19.15
CA ALA A 304 -15.65 -11.16 -19.21
C ALA A 304 -14.54 -12.25 -19.29
N SER A 305 -13.49 -12.09 -18.48
CA SER A 305 -12.35 -13.00 -18.40
C SER A 305 -12.25 -13.80 -17.09
N ALA A 306 -13.16 -13.59 -16.13
CA ALA A 306 -13.12 -14.27 -14.83
C ALA A 306 -14.42 -15.01 -14.50
N ASP A 307 -14.33 -16.18 -13.88
CA ASP A 307 -15.50 -16.94 -13.40
C ASP A 307 -15.88 -16.55 -11.96
N LEU A 308 -14.88 -16.24 -11.15
CA LEU A 308 -15.03 -15.93 -9.74
C LEU A 308 -14.10 -14.80 -9.32
N VAL A 309 -14.64 -13.80 -8.61
CA VAL A 309 -13.86 -12.79 -7.89
C VAL A 309 -14.16 -12.91 -6.40
N LEU A 310 -13.11 -13.10 -5.61
CA LEU A 310 -13.14 -13.10 -4.15
C LEU A 310 -12.56 -11.77 -3.66
N CYS A 311 -13.22 -11.11 -2.71
CA CYS A 311 -12.76 -9.81 -2.24
C CYS A 311 -13.01 -9.61 -0.74
N ASN A 312 -11.96 -9.24 -0.02
CA ASN A 312 -12.01 -8.67 1.33
C ASN A 312 -11.55 -7.20 1.25
N PRO A 313 -12.44 -6.24 0.93
CA PRO A 313 -12.03 -4.87 0.67
C PRO A 313 -11.38 -4.22 1.90
N PRO A 314 -10.40 -3.32 1.72
CA PRO A 314 -9.72 -2.67 2.84
C PRO A 314 -10.69 -1.87 3.70
N PHE A 315 -10.62 -2.08 5.00
CA PHE A 315 -11.39 -1.31 5.98
C PHE A 315 -10.52 -0.19 6.57
N HIS A 316 -10.98 1.06 6.44
CA HIS A 316 -10.40 2.19 7.15
C HIS A 316 -11.43 2.79 8.09
N GLN A 317 -11.00 3.12 9.32
CA GLN A 317 -11.83 3.82 10.31
C GLN A 317 -12.35 5.18 9.80
N GLN A 318 -11.76 5.72 8.72
CA GLN A 318 -12.33 6.81 7.93
C GLN A 318 -13.32 6.26 6.90
N GLN A 319 -14.56 6.03 7.36
CA GLN A 319 -15.64 5.34 6.63
C GLN A 319 -15.78 5.75 5.14
N ALA A 320 -15.59 7.03 4.81
CA ALA A 320 -15.80 7.53 3.46
C ALA A 320 -14.77 7.06 2.42
N VAL A 321 -13.49 6.89 2.80
CA VAL A 321 -12.43 6.51 1.84
C VAL A 321 -12.48 5.01 1.55
N GLY A 322 -12.70 4.19 2.57
CA GLY A 322 -12.80 2.73 2.43
C GLY A 322 -14.00 2.30 1.58
N ASP A 323 -15.18 2.89 1.81
CA ASP A 323 -16.39 2.60 1.04
C ASP A 323 -16.19 2.92 -0.46
N GLN A 324 -15.50 4.01 -0.80
CA GLN A 324 -15.22 4.36 -2.19
C GLN A 324 -14.27 3.38 -2.89
N ILE A 325 -13.28 2.85 -2.17
CA ILE A 325 -12.36 1.82 -2.68
C ILE A 325 -13.14 0.54 -2.96
N ALA A 326 -13.95 0.07 -1.99
CA ALA A 326 -14.77 -1.12 -2.15
C ALA A 326 -15.75 -0.99 -3.34
N GLN A 327 -16.43 0.15 -3.47
CA GLN A 327 -17.32 0.39 -4.61
C GLN A 327 -16.60 0.39 -5.96
N ARG A 328 -15.34 0.83 -6.03
CA ARG A 328 -14.53 0.75 -7.25
C ARG A 328 -14.17 -0.69 -7.56
N MET A 329 -13.70 -1.45 -6.58
CA MET A 329 -13.43 -2.88 -6.69
C MET A 329 -14.67 -3.65 -7.20
N PHE A 330 -15.87 -3.35 -6.69
CA PHE A 330 -17.10 -4.01 -7.14
C PHE A 330 -17.48 -3.68 -8.58
N ARG A 331 -17.22 -2.43 -9.04
CA ARG A 331 -17.44 -2.06 -10.46
C ARG A 331 -16.49 -2.81 -11.38
N GLN A 332 -15.21 -2.82 -11.04
CA GLN A 332 -14.19 -3.54 -11.80
C GLN A 332 -14.48 -5.05 -11.83
N ALA A 333 -14.86 -5.65 -10.69
CA ALA A 333 -15.28 -7.04 -10.62
C ALA A 333 -16.45 -7.34 -11.57
N ARG A 334 -17.47 -6.46 -11.63
CA ARG A 334 -18.59 -6.61 -12.57
C ARG A 334 -18.13 -6.60 -14.03
N GLU A 335 -17.14 -5.77 -14.37
CA GLU A 335 -16.64 -5.62 -15.73
C GLU A 335 -15.83 -6.84 -16.19
N VAL A 336 -15.06 -7.47 -15.29
CA VAL A 336 -14.22 -8.64 -15.62
C VAL A 336 -14.97 -9.98 -15.54
N LEU A 337 -16.04 -10.08 -14.76
CA LEU A 337 -16.74 -11.37 -14.59
C LEU A 337 -17.40 -11.83 -15.88
N ARG A 338 -17.40 -13.12 -16.22
CA ARG A 338 -18.21 -13.65 -17.32
C ARG A 338 -19.70 -13.55 -16.99
N PRO A 339 -20.61 -13.60 -17.99
CA PRO A 339 -22.03 -13.79 -17.70
C PRO A 339 -22.24 -15.02 -16.82
N GLY A 340 -22.93 -14.87 -15.69
CA GLY A 340 -23.08 -15.94 -14.69
C GLY A 340 -21.89 -16.14 -13.75
N GLY A 341 -20.77 -15.43 -13.96
CA GLY A 341 -19.65 -15.38 -13.01
C GLY A 341 -20.03 -14.64 -11.73
N GLU A 342 -19.30 -14.92 -10.65
CA GLU A 342 -19.69 -14.54 -9.30
C GLU A 342 -18.68 -13.62 -8.61
N LEU A 343 -19.19 -12.61 -7.88
CA LEU A 343 -18.40 -11.85 -6.92
C LEU A 343 -18.83 -12.22 -5.50
N TRP A 344 -17.86 -12.61 -4.68
CA TRP A 344 -18.02 -12.90 -3.27
C TRP A 344 -17.26 -11.88 -2.44
N VAL A 345 -17.98 -11.23 -1.54
CA VAL A 345 -17.46 -10.14 -0.71
C VAL A 345 -17.67 -10.45 0.74
N ILE A 346 -16.60 -10.38 1.53
CA ILE A 346 -16.70 -10.26 2.98
C ILE A 346 -16.53 -8.80 3.40
N GLY A 347 -17.29 -8.36 4.41
CA GLY A 347 -17.10 -7.03 4.99
C GLY A 347 -17.73 -6.90 6.37
N ASN A 348 -17.35 -5.84 7.09
CA ASN A 348 -18.01 -5.49 8.34
C ASN A 348 -19.49 -5.17 8.11
N ARG A 349 -20.38 -5.71 8.95
CA ARG A 349 -21.84 -5.56 8.83
C ARG A 349 -22.29 -4.10 8.71
N HIS A 350 -21.63 -3.18 9.42
CA HIS A 350 -21.97 -1.76 9.46
C HIS A 350 -21.60 -0.98 8.17
N LEU A 351 -20.83 -1.57 7.25
CA LEU A 351 -20.40 -0.90 6.00
C LEU A 351 -21.49 -0.88 4.93
N GLY A 352 -22.54 -1.69 5.06
CA GLY A 352 -23.69 -1.61 4.16
C GLY A 352 -23.41 -1.99 2.69
N TYR A 353 -22.39 -2.82 2.41
CA TYR A 353 -22.01 -3.22 1.04
C TYR A 353 -23.16 -3.80 0.19
N HIS A 354 -24.18 -4.39 0.82
CA HIS A 354 -25.39 -4.86 0.15
C HIS A 354 -26.04 -3.79 -0.74
N ALA A 355 -26.06 -2.52 -0.34
CA ALA A 355 -26.68 -1.45 -1.11
C ALA A 355 -25.88 -1.13 -2.38
N ALA A 356 -24.55 -1.05 -2.25
CA ALA A 356 -23.66 -0.84 -3.38
C ALA A 356 -23.72 -2.00 -4.38
N LEU A 357 -23.67 -3.24 -3.88
CA LEU A 357 -23.76 -4.46 -4.68
C LEU A 357 -25.13 -4.57 -5.38
N LYS A 358 -26.23 -4.28 -4.69
CA LYS A 358 -27.59 -4.29 -5.26
C LYS A 358 -27.73 -3.31 -6.42
N ARG A 359 -27.14 -2.12 -6.30
CA ARG A 359 -27.15 -1.12 -7.38
C ARG A 359 -26.34 -1.58 -8.60
N LEU A 360 -25.27 -2.33 -8.40
CA LEU A 360 -24.37 -2.77 -9.47
C LEU A 360 -24.84 -4.08 -10.15
N PHE A 361 -25.29 -5.06 -9.38
CA PHE A 361 -25.59 -6.42 -9.85
C PHE A 361 -27.09 -6.79 -9.78
N GLY A 362 -27.93 -5.92 -9.23
CA GLY A 362 -29.35 -6.22 -9.03
C GLY A 362 -29.60 -7.08 -7.80
N LYS A 363 -29.55 -8.41 -7.92
CA LYS A 363 -29.85 -9.31 -6.79
C LYS A 363 -28.58 -9.56 -5.96
N VAL A 364 -28.71 -9.45 -4.64
CA VAL A 364 -27.65 -9.78 -3.67
C VAL A 364 -28.13 -10.92 -2.78
N GLU A 365 -27.29 -11.93 -2.63
CA GLU A 365 -27.49 -13.05 -1.72
C GLU A 365 -26.64 -12.86 -0.46
N LEU A 366 -27.26 -13.05 0.70
CA LEU A 366 -26.55 -13.15 1.97
C LEU A 366 -26.16 -14.61 2.17
N VAL A 367 -24.87 -14.94 2.01
CA VAL A 367 -24.38 -16.31 2.15
C VAL A 367 -24.25 -16.68 3.62
N ALA A 368 -23.61 -15.82 4.40
CA ALA A 368 -23.40 -16.04 5.82
C ALA A 368 -23.28 -14.71 6.57
N SER A 369 -23.55 -14.74 7.87
CA SER A 369 -23.32 -13.57 8.73
C SER A 369 -23.06 -13.95 10.18
N ASN A 370 -22.28 -13.13 10.87
CA ASN A 370 -22.11 -13.19 12.31
C ASN A 370 -22.22 -11.78 12.92
N THR A 371 -21.93 -11.61 14.22
CA THR A 371 -22.07 -10.32 14.91
C THR A 371 -21.22 -9.20 14.30
N LYS A 372 -20.11 -9.52 13.62
CA LYS A 372 -19.17 -8.54 13.05
C LYS A 372 -19.23 -8.46 11.52
N PHE A 373 -19.33 -9.61 10.85
CA PHE A 373 -19.12 -9.75 9.41
C PHE A 373 -20.36 -10.27 8.67
N VAL A 374 -20.43 -9.93 7.38
CA VAL A 374 -21.37 -10.48 6.41
C VAL A 374 -20.58 -10.96 5.19
N ILE A 375 -21.03 -12.07 4.60
CA ILE A 375 -20.54 -12.58 3.32
C ILE A 375 -21.68 -12.49 2.32
N LEU A 376 -21.42 -11.76 1.24
CA LEU A 376 -22.40 -11.44 0.20
C LEU A 376 -21.94 -12.04 -1.12
N ARG A 377 -22.89 -12.59 -1.87
CA ARG A 377 -22.70 -13.10 -3.23
C ARG A 377 -23.56 -12.32 -4.21
N VAL A 378 -22.99 -12.02 -5.37
CA VAL A 378 -23.70 -11.50 -6.55
C VAL A 378 -23.22 -12.21 -7.81
N ALA A 379 -24.09 -12.34 -8.81
CA ALA A 379 -23.74 -12.87 -10.12
C ALA A 379 -23.87 -11.76 -11.18
N ARG A 380 -23.02 -11.80 -12.22
CA ARG A 380 -23.05 -10.84 -13.33
C ARG A 380 -24.21 -11.06 -14.28
#